data_AF-A0A497K144-F1
#
_entry.id   AF-A0A497K144-F1
#
_cell.length_a   1.000
_cell.length_b   1.000
_cell.length_c   1.000
_cell.angle_alpha   90.00
_cell.angle_beta   90.00
_cell.angle_gamma   90.00
#
_symmetry.space_group_name_H-M   'P 1'
#
loop_
_entity.id
_entity.type
_entity.pdbx_description
1 polymer ?
#
loop_
_entity_poly.entity_id
_entity_poly.type
_entity_poly.pdbx_seq_one_letter_code
_entity_poly.pdbx_strand_id
1 'polypeptide(L)'
;MFSVKVPARLLREVFTAISTLIDEVTFNVSSEGIRVRAMDPSRVAMVDFMMGRTAFDEFIAEEDFKLCININELLKLLKKTGKDESVELFFDKETGQLKITIRGRYTRTFSMPTLEASEEEVPTPRITFNASATLTTDGFRRALEDVALVSDHVRIEANNEKLIMNGKGDLMGAQIEL
;
A
#
# COMPACT_ATOMS: atom_id res chain seq x y z
N MET A 1 -17.15 -2.99 -17.30
CA MET A 1 -17.11 -1.66 -16.62
C MET A 1 -16.33 -1.77 -15.30
N PHE A 2 -15.58 -0.73 -14.94
CA PHE A 2 -14.97 -0.60 -13.60
C PHE A 2 -15.31 0.75 -12.98
N SER A 3 -15.90 0.73 -11.79
CA SER A 3 -16.20 1.91 -11.01
C SER A 3 -16.20 1.59 -9.53
N VAL A 4 -15.53 2.40 -8.72
CA VAL A 4 -15.49 2.24 -7.27
C VAL A 4 -15.67 3.57 -6.58
N LYS A 5 -16.22 3.53 -5.36
CA LYS A 5 -16.33 4.67 -4.45
C LYS A 5 -15.82 4.28 -3.07
N VAL A 6 -14.99 5.13 -2.49
CA VAL A 6 -14.31 4.86 -1.21
C VAL A 6 -14.05 6.16 -0.46
N PRO A 7 -14.01 6.15 0.89
CA PRO A 7 -13.50 7.28 1.65
C PRO A 7 -12.09 7.67 1.18
N ALA A 8 -11.90 8.95 0.86
CA ALA A 8 -10.63 9.46 0.32
C ALA A 8 -9.45 9.20 1.27
N ARG A 9 -9.72 9.30 2.58
CA ARG A 9 -8.74 9.01 3.64
C ARG A 9 -8.20 7.59 3.56
N LEU A 10 -9.08 6.60 3.40
CA LEU A 10 -8.69 5.19 3.35
C LEU A 10 -7.77 4.94 2.15
N LEU A 11 -8.19 5.38 0.96
CA LEU A 11 -7.41 5.23 -0.26
C LEU A 11 -6.05 5.94 -0.15
N ARG A 12 -6.02 7.15 0.45
CA ARG A 12 -4.78 7.89 0.69
C ARG A 12 -3.82 7.12 1.59
N GLU A 13 -4.29 6.59 2.71
CA GLU A 13 -3.45 5.84 3.67
C GLU A 13 -2.87 4.57 3.03
N VAL A 14 -3.69 3.80 2.33
CA VAL A 14 -3.26 2.61 1.59
C VAL A 14 -2.21 2.96 0.53
N PHE A 15 -2.50 3.92 -0.35
CA PHE A 15 -1.59 4.27 -1.43
C PHE A 15 -0.30 4.93 -0.94
N THR A 16 -0.35 5.64 0.20
CA THR A 16 0.87 6.16 0.85
C THR A 16 1.77 5.02 1.32
N ALA A 17 1.20 3.95 1.87
CA ALA A 17 1.96 2.78 2.30
C ALA A 17 2.56 2.01 1.11
N ILE A 18 1.84 1.89 -0.01
CA ILE A 18 2.35 1.23 -1.22
C ILE A 18 3.46 2.08 -1.88
N SER A 19 3.29 3.41 -1.90
CA SER A 19 4.25 4.33 -2.54
C SER A 19 5.62 4.40 -1.86
N THR A 20 5.79 3.79 -0.68
CA THR A 20 7.12 3.70 -0.05
C THR A 20 8.03 2.69 -0.75
N LEU A 21 7.45 1.75 -1.51
CA LEU A 21 8.19 0.68 -2.21
C LEU A 21 8.19 0.84 -3.73
N ILE A 22 7.09 1.34 -4.30
CA ILE A 22 6.90 1.42 -5.76
C ILE A 22 6.17 2.70 -6.17
N ASP A 23 6.59 3.30 -7.27
CA ASP A 23 5.98 4.52 -7.82
C ASP A 23 4.81 4.21 -8.78
N GLU A 24 4.95 3.12 -9.53
CA GLU A 24 4.00 2.62 -10.51
C GLU A 24 3.49 1.26 -10.06
N VAL A 25 2.19 1.04 -10.18
CA VAL A 25 1.57 -0.19 -9.70
C VAL A 25 0.57 -0.72 -10.69
N THR A 26 0.59 -2.04 -10.86
CA THR A 26 -0.45 -2.78 -11.56
C THR A 26 -1.44 -3.32 -10.54
N PHE A 27 -2.65 -2.78 -10.53
CA PHE A 27 -3.78 -3.32 -9.79
C PHE A 27 -4.43 -4.45 -10.57
N ASN A 28 -4.47 -5.64 -9.99
CA ASN A 28 -5.31 -6.74 -10.47
C ASN A 28 -6.72 -6.54 -9.92
N VAL A 29 -7.63 -6.13 -10.80
CA VAL A 29 -9.03 -5.88 -10.45
C VAL A 29 -9.85 -7.12 -10.80
N SER A 30 -10.72 -7.51 -9.87
CA SER A 30 -11.68 -8.60 -10.06
C SER A 30 -12.98 -8.29 -9.33
N SER A 31 -13.99 -9.14 -9.52
CA SER A 31 -15.26 -9.05 -8.78
C SER A 31 -15.11 -9.13 -7.25
N GLU A 32 -14.01 -9.70 -6.74
CA GLU A 32 -13.71 -9.83 -5.31
C GLU A 32 -13.07 -8.56 -4.71
N GLY A 33 -12.51 -7.69 -5.54
CA GLY A 33 -11.80 -6.50 -5.10
C GLY A 33 -10.54 -6.21 -5.91
N ILE A 34 -9.62 -5.47 -5.30
CA ILE A 34 -8.38 -5.02 -5.91
C ILE A 34 -7.20 -5.69 -5.19
N ARG A 35 -6.26 -6.22 -5.97
CA ARG A 35 -5.01 -6.82 -5.47
C ARG A 35 -3.79 -6.15 -6.08
N VAL A 36 -2.75 -5.99 -5.28
CA VAL A 36 -1.44 -5.53 -5.73
C VAL A 36 -0.42 -6.53 -5.24
N ARG A 37 0.44 -6.97 -6.15
CA ARG A 37 1.68 -7.63 -5.78
C ARG A 37 2.81 -7.12 -6.63
N ALA A 38 3.84 -6.59 -5.98
CA ALA A 38 4.97 -6.00 -6.68
C ALA A 38 6.23 -6.03 -5.79
N MET A 39 7.37 -6.18 -6.45
CA MET A 39 8.68 -6.01 -5.84
C MET A 39 9.09 -4.54 -5.93
N ASP A 40 9.86 -4.06 -4.96
CA ASP A 40 10.56 -2.79 -5.10
C ASP A 40 11.65 -2.88 -6.21
N PRO A 41 12.19 -1.76 -6.70
CA PRO A 41 13.21 -1.76 -7.76
C PRO A 41 14.47 -2.59 -7.44
N SER A 42 14.85 -2.71 -6.16
CA SER A 42 16.00 -3.52 -5.73
C SER A 42 15.68 -5.00 -5.57
N ARG A 43 14.39 -5.37 -5.65
CA ARG A 43 13.86 -6.73 -5.45
C ARG A 43 14.19 -7.33 -4.07
N VAL A 44 14.27 -6.49 -3.05
CA VAL A 44 14.53 -6.87 -1.65
C VAL A 44 13.24 -6.88 -0.82
N ALA A 45 12.30 -5.99 -1.11
CA ALA A 45 11.02 -5.85 -0.45
C ALA A 45 9.87 -6.13 -1.42
N MET A 46 8.79 -6.71 -0.91
CA MET A 46 7.59 -7.01 -1.69
C MET A 46 6.37 -6.45 -0.97
N VAL A 47 5.51 -5.78 -1.72
CA VAL A 47 4.14 -5.50 -1.28
C VAL A 47 3.23 -6.61 -1.79
N ASP A 48 2.46 -7.21 -0.87
CA ASP A 48 1.35 -8.12 -1.19
C ASP A 48 0.10 -7.59 -0.48
N PHE A 49 -0.75 -6.91 -1.25
CA PHE A 49 -1.89 -6.16 -0.74
C PHE A 49 -3.19 -6.60 -1.39
N MET A 50 -4.25 -6.67 -0.60
CA MET A 50 -5.60 -6.92 -1.07
C MET A 50 -6.59 -6.00 -0.36
N MET A 51 -7.46 -5.36 -1.14
CA MET A 51 -8.62 -4.63 -0.67
C MET A 51 -9.88 -5.30 -1.25
N GLY A 52 -10.61 -6.00 -0.40
CA GLY A 52 -11.85 -6.67 -0.80
C GLY A 52 -12.95 -5.68 -1.16
N ARG A 53 -13.90 -6.10 -2.00
CA ARG A 53 -15.04 -5.27 -2.44
C ARG A 53 -15.84 -4.64 -1.29
N THR A 54 -15.85 -5.25 -0.11
CA THR A 54 -16.55 -4.77 1.10
C THR A 54 -15.88 -3.56 1.76
N ALA A 55 -14.64 -3.23 1.38
CA ALA A 55 -13.95 -2.03 1.85
C ALA A 55 -14.36 -0.76 1.08
N PHE A 56 -15.19 -0.90 0.04
CA PHE A 56 -15.69 0.20 -0.79
C PHE A 56 -17.16 0.46 -0.47
N ASP A 57 -17.58 1.72 -0.59
CA ASP A 57 -18.99 2.10 -0.48
C ASP A 57 -19.77 1.59 -1.70
N GLU A 58 -19.14 1.67 -2.87
CA GLU A 58 -19.67 1.15 -4.14
C GLU A 58 -18.51 0.46 -4.88
N PHE A 59 -18.77 -0.73 -5.44
CA PHE A 59 -17.76 -1.49 -6.19
C PHE A 59 -18.40 -2.22 -7.37
N ILE A 60 -17.95 -1.88 -8.57
CA ILE A 60 -18.36 -2.48 -9.84
C ILE A 60 -17.08 -2.89 -10.58
N ALA A 61 -16.94 -4.19 -10.83
CA ALA A 61 -15.94 -4.76 -11.71
C ALA A 61 -16.59 -5.93 -12.46
N GLU A 62 -16.99 -5.70 -13.71
CA GLU A 62 -17.70 -6.70 -14.52
C GLU A 62 -16.76 -7.76 -15.11
N GLU A 63 -15.49 -7.41 -15.30
CA GLU A 63 -14.46 -8.27 -15.89
C GLU A 63 -13.19 -8.13 -15.07
N ASP A 64 -12.37 -9.17 -15.09
CA ASP A 64 -11.04 -9.14 -14.51
C ASP A 64 -10.09 -8.42 -15.47
N PHE A 65 -9.30 -7.48 -14.94
CA PHE A 65 -8.33 -6.74 -15.75
C PHE A 65 -7.19 -6.18 -14.89
N LYS A 66 -6.11 -5.77 -15.57
CA LYS A 66 -4.97 -5.09 -14.98
C LYS A 66 -5.08 -3.59 -15.21
N LEU A 67 -5.00 -2.80 -14.15
CA LEU A 67 -4.98 -1.34 -14.19
C LEU A 67 -3.63 -0.84 -13.70
N CYS A 68 -2.78 -0.37 -14.61
CA CYS A 68 -1.49 0.19 -14.26
C CYS A 68 -1.56 1.72 -14.17
N ILE A 69 -1.13 2.30 -13.05
CA ILE A 69 -1.11 3.75 -12.84
C ILE A 69 0.13 4.19 -12.07
N ASN A 70 0.50 5.45 -12.25
CA ASN A 70 1.42 6.13 -11.35
C ASN A 70 0.70 6.49 -10.04
N ILE A 71 1.08 5.83 -8.93
CA ILE A 71 0.46 6.06 -7.62
C ILE A 71 0.75 7.48 -7.13
N ASN A 72 1.94 8.00 -7.39
CA ASN A 72 2.38 9.30 -6.89
C ASN A 72 1.51 10.44 -7.42
N GLU A 73 1.12 10.39 -8.69
CA GLU A 73 0.18 11.37 -9.27
C GLU A 73 -1.19 11.33 -8.60
N LEU A 74 -1.73 10.14 -8.38
CA LEU A 74 -3.00 10.00 -7.66
C LEU A 74 -2.89 10.47 -6.21
N LEU A 75 -1.79 10.17 -5.52
CA LEU A 75 -1.52 10.64 -4.17
C LEU A 75 -1.45 12.17 -4.07
N LYS A 76 -0.95 12.88 -5.09
CA LYS A 76 -0.97 14.36 -5.09
C LYS A 76 -2.40 14.90 -4.98
N LEU A 77 -3.36 14.25 -5.67
CA LEU A 77 -4.78 14.59 -5.59
C LEU A 77 -5.36 14.21 -4.22
N LEU A 78 -5.08 13.00 -3.74
CA LEU A 78 -5.58 12.49 -2.46
C LEU A 78 -5.05 13.28 -1.25
N LYS A 79 -3.82 13.81 -1.30
CA LYS A 79 -3.26 14.68 -0.26
C LYS A 79 -4.04 15.99 -0.07
N LYS A 80 -4.83 16.42 -1.07
CA LYS A 80 -5.68 17.61 -1.00
C LYS A 80 -7.12 17.30 -0.55
N THR A 81 -7.38 16.07 -0.09
CA THR A 81 -8.71 15.67 0.39
C THR A 81 -8.89 15.89 1.89
N GLY A 82 -10.10 16.32 2.25
CA GLY A 82 -10.56 16.42 3.63
C GLY A 82 -10.86 15.05 4.26
N LYS A 83 -11.19 15.04 5.55
CA LYS A 83 -11.46 13.80 6.30
C LYS A 83 -12.73 13.07 5.84
N ASP A 84 -13.74 13.82 5.42
CA ASP A 84 -15.08 13.31 5.12
C ASP A 84 -15.38 13.27 3.61
N GLU A 85 -14.36 13.43 2.78
CA GLU A 85 -14.51 13.39 1.32
C GLU A 85 -14.42 11.96 0.80
N SER A 86 -15.18 11.67 -0.26
CA SER A 86 -15.12 10.39 -0.98
C SER A 86 -14.41 10.56 -2.32
N VAL A 87 -13.83 9.47 -2.80
CA VAL A 87 -13.20 9.37 -4.12
C VAL A 87 -13.91 8.30 -4.91
N GLU A 88 -14.30 8.65 -6.12
CA GLU A 88 -14.81 7.75 -7.15
C GLU A 88 -13.73 7.55 -8.20
N LEU A 89 -13.40 6.29 -8.49
CA LEU A 89 -12.51 5.92 -9.59
C LEU A 89 -13.33 5.22 -10.67
N PHE A 90 -13.17 5.65 -11.92
CA PHE A 90 -13.82 5.05 -13.07
C PHE A 90 -12.80 4.86 -14.18
N PHE A 91 -12.67 3.62 -14.68
CA PHE A 91 -11.79 3.34 -15.81
C PHE A 91 -12.58 3.43 -17.11
N ASP A 92 -12.24 4.44 -17.90
CA ASP A 92 -12.81 4.69 -19.21
C ASP A 92 -12.04 3.88 -20.26
N LYS A 93 -12.59 2.73 -20.65
CA LYS A 93 -11.96 1.82 -21.62
C LYS A 93 -11.80 2.43 -23.01
N GLU A 94 -12.65 3.37 -23.40
CA GLU A 94 -12.60 4.01 -24.73
C GLU A 94 -11.40 4.95 -24.84
N THR A 95 -11.12 5.68 -23.76
CA THR A 95 -10.02 6.65 -23.71
C THR A 95 -8.74 6.11 -23.09
N GLY A 96 -8.79 4.96 -22.42
CA GLY A 96 -7.67 4.42 -21.64
C GLY A 96 -7.29 5.30 -20.45
N GLN A 97 -8.27 6.02 -19.88
CA GLN A 97 -8.02 6.96 -18.78
C GLN A 97 -8.73 6.53 -17.50
N LEU A 98 -8.07 6.77 -16.37
CA LEU A 98 -8.69 6.70 -15.06
C LEU A 98 -9.27 8.08 -14.71
N LYS A 99 -10.60 8.15 -14.64
CA LYS A 99 -11.32 9.32 -14.13
C LYS A 99 -11.40 9.23 -12.62
N ILE A 100 -11.00 10.30 -11.95
CA ILE A 100 -11.01 10.44 -10.49
C ILE A 100 -11.96 11.57 -10.13
N THR A 101 -13.06 11.25 -9.45
CA THR A 101 -14.02 12.25 -8.97
C THR A 101 -13.97 12.32 -7.44
N ILE A 102 -13.64 13.48 -6.91
CA ILE A 102 -13.60 13.73 -5.46
C ILE A 102 -14.84 14.51 -5.07
N ARG A 103 -15.63 13.97 -4.12
CA ARG A 103 -16.85 14.60 -3.61
C ARG A 103 -16.68 15.05 -2.18
N GLY A 104 -17.10 16.29 -1.92
CA GLY A 104 -17.09 16.92 -0.61
C GLY A 104 -17.97 18.16 -0.64
N ARG A 105 -17.43 19.31 -0.23
CA ARG A 105 -18.14 20.61 -0.34
C ARG A 105 -18.44 21.02 -1.79
N TYR A 106 -17.59 20.58 -2.70
CA TYR A 106 -17.72 20.76 -4.13
C TYR A 106 -17.14 19.53 -4.84
N THR A 107 -17.51 19.33 -6.10
CA THR A 107 -17.04 18.21 -6.91
C THR A 107 -15.80 18.61 -7.71
N ARG A 108 -14.78 17.76 -7.69
CA ARG A 108 -13.58 17.90 -8.55
C ARG A 108 -13.44 16.63 -9.38
N THR A 109 -13.23 16.78 -10.68
CA THR A 109 -12.99 15.65 -11.58
C THR A 109 -11.65 15.83 -12.27
N PHE A 110 -10.85 14.78 -12.24
CA PHE A 110 -9.55 14.69 -12.89
C PHE A 110 -9.52 13.47 -13.80
N SER A 111 -8.73 13.53 -14.86
CA SER A 111 -8.42 12.38 -15.71
C SER A 111 -6.92 12.17 -15.71
N MET A 112 -6.48 10.94 -15.53
CA MET A 112 -5.08 10.55 -15.69
C MET A 112 -4.95 9.40 -16.69
N PRO A 113 -3.89 9.38 -17.51
CA PRO A 113 -3.61 8.23 -18.37
C PRO A 113 -3.28 6.99 -17.54
N THR A 114 -3.66 5.82 -18.03
CA THR A 114 -3.12 4.55 -17.53
C THR A 114 -1.81 4.23 -18.22
N LEU A 115 -1.00 3.41 -17.58
CA LEU A 115 0.25 2.89 -18.11
C LEU A 115 0.02 1.49 -18.69
N GLU A 116 0.98 1.00 -19.47
CA GLU A 116 1.00 -0.40 -19.85
C GLU A 116 1.24 -1.27 -18.60
N ALA A 117 0.44 -2.32 -18.44
CA ALA A 117 0.60 -3.24 -17.33
C ALA A 117 1.83 -4.11 -17.55
N SER A 118 2.63 -4.31 -16.51
CA SER A 118 3.72 -5.29 -16.55
C SER A 118 3.15 -6.69 -16.75
N GLU A 119 3.75 -7.45 -17.66
CA GLU A 119 3.45 -8.88 -17.84
C GLU A 119 4.07 -9.75 -16.75
N GLU A 120 5.06 -9.24 -16.00
CA GLU A 120 5.74 -9.99 -14.96
C GLU A 120 4.84 -10.19 -13.73
N GLU A 121 4.36 -11.41 -13.55
CA GLU A 121 3.62 -11.80 -12.35
C GLU A 121 4.56 -12.23 -11.23
N VAL A 122 4.50 -11.52 -10.10
CA VAL A 122 5.23 -11.90 -8.90
C VAL A 122 4.52 -13.11 -8.26
N PRO A 123 5.17 -14.27 -8.13
CA PRO A 123 4.53 -15.45 -7.55
C PRO A 123 4.23 -15.24 -6.07
N THR A 124 3.21 -15.95 -5.55
CA THR A 124 2.95 -15.94 -4.11
C THR A 124 4.12 -16.61 -3.38
N PRO A 125 4.79 -15.92 -2.45
CA PRO A 125 5.89 -16.53 -1.71
C PRO A 125 5.37 -17.62 -0.78
N ARG A 126 6.05 -18.76 -0.75
CA ARG A 126 5.79 -19.85 0.20
C ARG A 126 6.87 -19.81 1.27
N ILE A 127 6.60 -19.09 2.36
CA ILE A 127 7.55 -18.88 3.45
C ILE A 127 7.10 -19.71 4.66
N THR A 128 8.00 -20.55 5.16
CA THR A 128 7.83 -21.22 6.46
C THR A 128 8.42 -20.32 7.54
N PHE A 129 7.57 -19.80 8.42
CA PHE A 129 8.01 -18.96 9.52
C PHE A 129 8.43 -19.82 10.72
N ASN A 130 9.55 -19.47 11.35
CA ASN A 130 10.06 -20.12 12.56
C ASN A 130 9.54 -19.47 13.85
N ALA A 131 8.98 -18.27 13.76
CA ALA A 131 8.41 -17.52 14.89
C ALA A 131 7.22 -16.67 14.42
N SER A 132 6.32 -16.34 15.34
CA SER A 132 5.21 -15.40 15.15
C SER A 132 5.04 -14.56 16.40
N ALA A 133 4.86 -13.25 16.24
CA ALA A 133 4.65 -12.31 17.33
C ALA A 133 3.55 -11.31 16.93
N THR A 134 2.73 -10.90 17.90
CA THR A 134 1.71 -9.86 17.72
C THR A 134 2.06 -8.68 18.62
N LEU A 135 2.16 -7.49 18.03
CA LEU A 135 2.58 -6.27 18.71
C LEU A 135 1.60 -5.14 18.38
N THR A 136 1.62 -4.09 19.19
CA THR A 136 0.99 -2.83 18.79
C THR A 136 1.81 -2.16 17.70
N THR A 137 1.15 -1.59 16.69
CA THR A 137 1.83 -0.86 15.60
C THR A 137 2.65 0.31 16.14
N ASP A 138 2.17 0.99 17.19
CA ASP A 138 2.90 2.09 17.82
C ASP A 138 4.17 1.61 18.52
N GLY A 139 4.07 0.52 19.30
CA GLY A 139 5.24 -0.07 19.97
C GLY A 139 6.30 -0.54 18.98
N PHE A 140 5.89 -1.23 17.91
CA PHE A 140 6.81 -1.67 16.86
C PHE A 140 7.50 -0.49 16.16
N ARG A 141 6.76 0.57 15.83
CA ARG A 141 7.33 1.77 15.20
C ARG A 141 8.34 2.46 16.10
N ARG A 142 8.00 2.70 17.37
CA ARG A 142 8.92 3.35 18.33
C ARG A 142 10.17 2.53 18.55
N ALA A 143 10.06 1.21 18.67
CA ALA A 143 11.23 0.35 18.80
C ALA A 143 12.18 0.46 17.59
N LEU A 144 11.64 0.53 16.37
CA LEU A 144 12.45 0.77 15.18
C LEU A 144 13.10 2.17 15.17
N GLU A 145 12.36 3.20 15.59
CA GLU A 145 12.90 4.57 15.75
C GLU A 145 14.03 4.62 16.79
N ASP A 146 13.89 3.91 17.91
CA ASP A 146 14.90 3.81 18.96
C ASP A 146 16.17 3.08 18.47
N VAL A 147 16.03 1.98 17.70
CA VAL A 147 17.16 1.30 17.04
C VAL A 147 17.85 2.23 16.03
N ALA A 148 17.07 2.98 15.25
CA ALA A 148 17.56 3.85 14.19
C ALA A 148 18.40 5.03 14.71
N LEU A 149 18.31 5.36 16.00
CA LEU A 149 19.23 6.33 16.64
C LEU A 149 20.69 5.85 16.65
N VAL A 150 20.92 4.55 16.46
CA VAL A 150 22.22 3.92 16.72
C VAL A 150 22.73 3.09 15.53
N SER A 151 21.85 2.56 14.69
CA SER A 151 22.24 1.70 13.57
C SER A 151 21.23 1.78 12.42
N ASP A 152 21.75 1.71 11.18
CA ASP A 152 20.94 1.51 9.98
C ASP A 152 20.48 0.04 9.81
N HIS A 153 20.96 -0.86 10.67
CA HIS A 153 20.60 -2.27 10.68
C HIS A 153 19.90 -2.66 11.98
N VAL A 154 18.79 -3.37 11.85
CA VAL A 154 18.09 -3.98 12.99
C VAL A 154 18.19 -5.50 12.91
N ARG A 155 18.56 -6.12 14.03
CA ARG A 155 18.48 -7.57 14.23
C ARG A 155 17.27 -7.87 15.11
N ILE A 156 16.31 -8.61 14.57
CA ILE A 156 15.09 -9.02 15.28
C ILE A 156 15.23 -10.48 15.69
N GLU A 157 15.08 -10.77 16.99
CA GLU A 157 15.20 -12.10 17.56
C GLU A 157 13.98 -12.41 18.41
N ALA A 158 13.40 -13.60 18.24
CA ALA A 158 12.25 -14.05 19.00
C ALA A 158 12.59 -15.33 19.78
N ASN A 159 12.10 -15.43 21.00
CA ASN A 159 12.05 -16.67 21.77
C ASN A 159 10.62 -16.89 22.32
N ASN A 160 10.42 -17.90 23.17
CA ASN A 160 9.10 -18.23 23.70
C ASN A 160 8.50 -17.16 24.64
N GLU A 161 9.31 -16.20 25.11
CA GLU A 161 8.91 -15.22 26.12
C GLU A 161 8.90 -13.78 25.58
N LYS A 162 9.78 -13.45 24.62
CA LYS A 162 10.02 -12.07 24.19
C LYS A 162 10.47 -11.93 22.75
N LEU A 163 10.23 -10.74 22.21
CA LEU A 163 10.83 -10.26 20.97
C LEU A 163 11.89 -9.21 21.30
N ILE A 164 13.08 -9.33 20.72
CA ILE A 164 14.21 -8.45 20.97
C ILE A 164 14.63 -7.80 19.67
N MET A 165 14.78 -6.47 19.67
CA MET A 165 15.39 -5.72 18.59
C MET A 165 16.75 -5.19 19.03
N ASN A 166 17.78 -5.48 18.24
CA ASN A 166 19.15 -5.06 18.50
C ASN A 166 19.66 -4.17 17.37
N GLY A 167 20.33 -3.08 17.73
CA GLY A 167 21.09 -2.21 16.83
C GLY A 167 22.51 -2.03 17.35
N LYS A 168 23.49 -2.05 16.46
CA LYS A 168 24.90 -1.80 16.83
C LYS A 168 25.49 -0.76 15.89
N GLY A 169 25.93 0.36 16.46
CA GLY A 169 26.75 1.37 15.78
C GLY A 169 28.19 1.33 16.28
N ASP A 170 28.99 2.29 15.83
CA ASP A 170 30.41 2.36 16.19
C ASP A 170 30.65 2.74 17.66
N LEU A 171 29.77 3.60 18.21
CA LEU A 171 29.92 4.16 19.56
C LEU A 171 28.92 3.61 20.58
N MET A 172 27.74 3.22 20.11
CA MET A 172 26.60 2.87 20.96
C MET A 172 25.93 1.61 20.42
N GLY A 173 25.20 0.92 21.30
CA GLY A 173 24.30 -0.17 20.94
C GLY A 173 22.92 0.07 21.54
N ALA A 174 21.90 -0.47 20.90
CA ALA A 174 20.53 -0.49 21.38
C ALA A 174 20.06 -1.93 21.51
N GLN A 175 19.34 -2.22 22.61
CA GLN A 175 18.60 -3.45 22.82
C GLN A 175 17.22 -3.07 23.35
N ILE A 176 16.18 -3.38 22.59
CA ILE A 176 14.78 -3.14 22.96
C ILE A 176 14.08 -4.49 23.10
N GLU A 177 13.38 -4.67 24.22
CA GLU A 177 12.58 -5.86 24.53
C GLU A 177 11.09 -5.50 24.41
N LEU A 178 10.36 -6.28 23.60
CA LEU A 178 8.95 -6.12 23.24
C LEU A 178 8.12 -7.33 23.66
#